data_AF-A0A3D4CSP8-F1
#
_entry.id   AF-A0A3D4CSP8-F1
#
_cell.length_a   1.000
_cell.length_b   1.000
_cell.length_c   1.000
_cell.angle_alpha   90.00
_cell.angle_beta   90.00
_cell.angle_gamma   90.00
#
_symmetry.space_group_name_H-M   'P 1'
#
loop_
_entity.id
_entity.type
_entity.pdbx_description
1 polymer ?
#
loop_
_entity_poly.entity_id
_entity_poly.type
_entity_poly.pdbx_seq_one_letter_code
_entity_poly.pdbx_strand_id
1 'polypeptide(L)'
;DRGLSDQILLVCCGEMGRPPKLQKNGGRNHWGRLAPLMLAGGGLRMGQVIGESSPDAGEPASNPVTNENLIGTILHTLLDVGEVRLMENLPRDVHQLVTTAPTIKGLG
;
A
#
# COMPACT_ATOMS: atom_id res chain seq x y z
N ASP A 1 9.20 25.65 8.08
CA ASP A 1 8.68 24.30 7.81
C ASP A 1 7.30 24.16 8.43
N ARG A 2 6.33 23.44 7.82
CA ARG A 2 4.91 23.41 8.25
C ARG A 2 4.49 22.14 9.00
N GLY A 3 5.38 21.17 9.18
CA GLY A 3 5.08 19.91 9.87
C GLY A 3 4.15 18.96 9.10
N LEU A 4 3.95 19.18 7.79
CA LEU A 4 3.01 18.39 6.99
C LEU A 4 3.45 16.94 6.80
N SER A 5 4.76 16.65 6.86
CA SER A 5 5.29 15.29 6.78
C SER A 5 4.74 14.37 7.87
N ASP A 6 4.44 14.91 9.04
CA ASP A 6 3.98 14.13 10.18
C ASP A 6 2.46 14.01 10.21
N GLN A 7 1.76 14.95 9.59
CA GLN A 7 0.30 15.07 9.64
C GLN A 7 -0.42 14.49 8.41
N ILE A 8 0.29 14.33 7.29
CA ILE A 8 -0.30 13.90 6.02
C ILE A 8 0.41 12.66 5.51
N LEU A 9 -0.36 11.59 5.28
CA LEU A 9 0.07 10.46 4.46
C LEU A 9 -0.38 10.70 3.01
N LEU A 10 0.58 10.91 2.12
CA LEU A 10 0.36 10.93 0.69
C LEU A 10 0.50 9.51 0.13
N VAL A 11 -0.54 9.04 -0.55
CA VAL A 11 -0.56 7.75 -1.25
C VAL A 11 -0.66 8.00 -2.76
N CYS A 12 0.33 7.53 -3.50
CA CYS A 12 0.32 7.54 -4.97
C CYS A 12 0.39 6.08 -5.45
N CYS A 13 -0.71 5.56 -5.98
CA CYS A 13 -0.79 4.18 -6.45
C CYS A 13 -1.49 4.07 -7.80
N GLY A 14 -1.16 3.02 -8.55
CA GLY A 14 -1.94 2.57 -9.71
C GLY A 14 -2.82 1.38 -9.36
N GLU A 15 -3.91 1.18 -10.10
CA GLU A 15 -4.76 -0.01 -9.99
C GLU A 15 -4.14 -1.23 -10.72
N MET A 16 -3.36 -0.96 -11.77
CA MET A 16 -2.78 -1.97 -12.65
C MET A 16 -1.46 -1.49 -13.25
N GLY A 17 -0.61 -2.44 -13.60
CA GLY A 17 0.59 -2.21 -14.40
C GLY A 17 0.33 -2.41 -15.88
N ARG A 18 1.42 -2.63 -16.61
CA ARG A 18 1.41 -2.97 -18.03
C ARG A 18 2.37 -4.13 -18.27
N PRO A 19 2.05 -5.06 -19.18
CA PRO A 19 2.99 -6.14 -19.49
C PRO A 19 4.30 -5.53 -20.02
N PRO A 20 5.46 -6.12 -19.68
CA PRO A 20 6.75 -5.64 -20.16
C PRO A 20 6.87 -5.68 -21.69
N LYS A 21 6.21 -6.69 -22.30
CA LYS A 21 6.18 -6.89 -23.75
C LYS A 21 5.02 -6.13 -24.40
N LEU A 22 5.32 -5.46 -25.50
CA LEU A 22 4.34 -4.84 -26.37
C LEU A 22 3.56 -5.89 -27.16
N GLN A 23 2.31 -5.58 -27.49
CA GLN A 23 1.53 -6.35 -28.46
C GLN A 23 1.93 -6.02 -29.89
N LYS A 24 1.51 -6.87 -30.84
CA LYS A 24 1.73 -6.66 -32.28
C LYS A 24 1.18 -5.34 -32.80
N ASN A 25 0.13 -4.80 -32.17
CA ASN A 25 -0.48 -3.52 -32.50
C ASN A 25 0.16 -2.30 -31.79
N GLY A 26 1.27 -2.49 -31.07
CA GLY A 26 1.96 -1.42 -30.32
C GLY A 26 1.34 -1.05 -28.97
N GLY A 27 0.20 -1.64 -28.60
CA GLY A 27 -0.46 -1.40 -27.33
C GLY A 27 0.10 -2.22 -26.15
N ARG A 28 -0.36 -1.90 -24.94
CA ARG A 28 -0.14 -2.67 -23.70
C ARG A 28 -1.47 -2.95 -23.00
N ASN A 29 -1.77 -4.22 -22.76
CA ASN A 29 -2.99 -4.64 -22.06
C ASN A 29 -2.97 -4.25 -20.58
N HIS A 30 -4.08 -4.49 -19.90
CA HIS A 30 -4.13 -4.48 -18.45
C HIS A 30 -3.24 -5.59 -17.88
N TRP A 31 -2.61 -5.31 -16.75
CA TRP A 31 -1.71 -6.24 -16.09
C TRP A 31 -1.84 -6.13 -14.58
N GLY A 32 -2.57 -7.08 -13.98
CA GLY A 32 -2.87 -7.07 -12.55
C GLY A 32 -1.78 -7.68 -11.66
N ARG A 33 -0.61 -8.05 -12.20
CA ARG A 33 0.45 -8.71 -11.42
C ARG A 33 1.31 -7.73 -10.62
N LEU A 34 1.44 -6.49 -11.07
CA LEU A 34 2.29 -5.48 -10.45
C LEU A 34 1.70 -4.10 -10.76
N ALA A 35 1.71 -3.19 -9.78
CA ALA A 35 1.33 -1.79 -9.96
C ALA A 35 2.28 -0.89 -9.15
N PRO A 36 2.48 0.38 -9.55
CA PRO A 36 3.31 1.30 -8.78
C PRO A 36 2.64 1.69 -7.46
N LEU A 37 3.42 1.80 -6.39
CA LEU A 37 3.01 2.34 -5.10
C LEU A 37 4.13 3.21 -4.54
N MET A 38 3.78 4.43 -4.15
CA MET A 38 4.65 5.37 -3.45
C MET A 38 3.90 5.97 -2.26
N LEU A 39 4.58 6.07 -1.13
CA LEU A 39 4.08 6.63 0.12
C LEU A 39 5.00 7.76 0.58
N ALA A 40 4.43 8.83 1.13
CA ALA A 40 5.18 9.91 1.74
C ALA A 40 4.47 10.48 2.97
N GLY A 41 5.21 10.70 4.05
CA GLY A 41 4.69 11.29 5.29
C GLY A 41 3.92 10.31 6.19
N GLY A 42 3.02 10.84 7.03
CA GLY A 42 2.25 10.07 8.01
C GLY A 42 3.09 9.52 9.17
N GLY A 43 4.26 10.10 9.44
CA GLY A 43 5.17 9.61 10.49
C GLY A 43 5.81 8.24 10.19
N LEU A 44 5.59 7.68 9.00
CA LEU A 44 6.21 6.42 8.57
C LEU A 44 7.70 6.63 8.27
N ARG A 45 8.49 5.56 8.33
CA ARG A 45 9.91 5.57 7.97
C ARG A 45 10.07 5.80 6.46
N MET A 46 10.56 6.98 6.08
CA MET A 46 10.75 7.38 4.68
C MET A 46 12.13 7.00 4.11
N GLY A 47 12.28 7.12 2.78
CA GLY A 47 13.57 7.00 2.09
C GLY A 47 14.04 5.57 1.81
N GLN A 48 13.10 4.61 1.78
CA GLN A 48 13.39 3.19 1.58
C GLN A 48 12.68 2.63 0.34
N VAL A 49 13.27 1.58 -0.23
CA VAL A 49 12.64 0.72 -1.24
C VAL A 49 12.24 -0.58 -0.56
N ILE A 50 10.97 -0.95 -0.65
CA ILE A 50 10.43 -2.17 -0.05
C ILE A 50 9.98 -3.11 -1.16
N GLY A 51 10.55 -4.31 -1.15
CA GLY A 51 10.29 -5.34 -2.15
C GLY A 51 11.07 -5.14 -3.46
N GLU A 52 10.82 -6.04 -4.40
CA GLU A 52 11.52 -6.11 -5.68
C GLU A 52 10.57 -6.66 -6.75
N SER A 53 10.67 -6.16 -7.99
CA SER A 53 10.03 -6.76 -9.16
C SER A 53 10.99 -7.66 -9.92
N SER A 54 10.48 -8.55 -10.76
CA SER A 54 11.29 -9.25 -11.77
C SER A 54 12.11 -8.25 -12.60
N PRO A 55 13.23 -8.67 -13.23
CA PRO A 55 14.08 -7.76 -14.03
C PRO A 55 13.35 -7.03 -15.16
N ASP A 56 12.24 -7.59 -15.64
CA ASP A 56 11.38 -6.98 -16.66
C ASP A 56 10.22 -6.15 -16.08
N ALA A 57 10.13 -6.02 -14.75
CA ALA A 57 9.05 -5.38 -14.01
C ALA A 57 7.64 -5.96 -14.28
N GLY A 58 7.57 -7.25 -14.64
CA GLY A 58 6.32 -7.94 -14.92
C GLY A 58 5.62 -8.49 -13.67
N GLU A 59 6.35 -8.86 -12.64
CA GLU A 59 5.77 -9.48 -11.44
C GLU A 59 6.62 -9.23 -10.19
N PRO A 60 6.09 -9.44 -8.98
CA PRO A 60 6.88 -9.37 -7.75
C PRO A 60 7.95 -10.47 -7.74
N ALA A 61 9.20 -10.12 -7.46
CA ALA A 61 10.31 -11.06 -7.24
C ALA A 61 10.54 -11.35 -5.75
N SER A 62 10.00 -10.52 -4.86
CA SER A 62 10.00 -10.71 -3.40
C SER A 62 8.59 -10.99 -2.86
N ASN A 63 8.46 -11.05 -1.53
CA ASN A 63 7.13 -11.05 -0.88
C ASN A 63 6.29 -9.86 -1.40
N PRO A 64 5.10 -10.10 -2.00
CA PRO A 64 4.30 -9.05 -2.59
C PRO A 64 3.66 -8.17 -1.52
N VAL A 65 3.64 -6.87 -1.79
CA VAL A 65 2.78 -5.91 -1.09
C VAL A 65 1.40 -5.96 -1.74
N THR A 66 0.38 -6.34 -0.98
CA THR A 66 -0.99 -6.47 -1.47
C THR A 66 -1.83 -5.22 -1.14
N ASN A 67 -3.04 -5.14 -1.72
CA ASN A 67 -4.00 -4.09 -1.36
C ASN A 67 -4.38 -4.15 0.13
N GLU A 68 -4.44 -5.34 0.72
CA GLU A 68 -4.67 -5.50 2.17
C GLU A 68 -3.53 -4.88 2.97
N ASN A 69 -2.27 -5.03 2.52
CA ASN A 69 -1.13 -4.37 3.16
C ASN A 69 -1.24 -2.85 3.11
N LEU A 70 -1.63 -2.30 1.95
CA LEU A 70 -1.81 -0.86 1.78
C LEU A 70 -2.95 -0.33 2.67
N ILE A 71 -4.11 -0.99 2.65
CA ILE A 71 -5.28 -0.60 3.46
C ILE A 71 -4.94 -0.68 4.95
N GLY A 72 -4.31 -1.76 5.41
CA GLY A 72 -3.87 -1.89 6.80
C GLY A 72 -2.91 -0.77 7.20
N THR A 73 -1.93 -0.46 6.35
CA THR A 73 -0.98 0.64 6.58
C THR A 73 -1.70 1.99 6.69
N ILE A 74 -2.64 2.29 5.79
CA ILE A 74 -3.42 3.54 5.83
C ILE A 74 -4.22 3.62 7.14
N LEU A 75 -4.95 2.56 7.49
CA LEU A 75 -5.78 2.55 8.69
C LEU A 75 -4.96 2.69 9.97
N HIS A 76 -3.81 2.01 10.06
CA HIS A 76 -2.92 2.09 11.22
C HIS A 76 -2.19 3.44 11.31
N THR A 77 -2.06 4.16 10.19
CA THR A 77 -1.53 5.53 10.18
C THR A 77 -2.59 6.54 10.63
N LEU A 78 -3.87 6.31 10.29
CA LEU A 78 -4.96 7.24 10.58
C LEU A 78 -5.63 7.02 11.94
N LEU A 79 -5.59 5.79 12.46
CA LEU A 79 -6.36 5.37 13.62
C LEU A 79 -5.46 4.77 14.68
N ASP A 80 -5.75 5.07 15.95
CA ASP A 80 -5.24 4.30 17.07
C ASP A 80 -5.98 2.94 17.12
N VAL A 81 -5.28 1.88 16.74
CA VAL A 81 -5.84 0.52 16.70
C VAL A 81 -6.25 0.03 18.10
N GLY A 82 -5.58 0.50 19.16
CA GLY A 82 -5.93 0.19 20.55
C GLY A 82 -7.28 0.77 20.92
N GLU A 83 -7.52 2.04 20.57
CA GLU A 83 -8.81 2.70 20.80
C GLU A 83 -9.92 2.07 19.94
N VAL A 84 -9.66 1.77 18.67
CA VAL A 84 -10.67 1.13 17.79
C VAL A 84 -11.13 -0.23 18.32
N ARG A 85 -10.23 -1.00 18.96
CA ARG A 85 -10.58 -2.29 19.59
C ARG A 85 -11.57 -2.17 20.74
N LEU A 86 -11.66 -1.00 21.36
CA LEU A 86 -12.56 -0.74 22.49
C LEU A 86 -13.91 -0.15 22.04
N MET A 87 -14.06 0.18 20.75
CA MET A 87 -15.29 0.78 20.23
C MET A 87 -16.37 -0.29 20.00
N GLU A 88 -17.47 -0.22 20.73
CA GLU A 88 -18.56 -1.21 20.64
C GLU A 88 -19.51 -1.00 19.44
N ASN A 89 -19.55 0.21 18.87
CA ASN A 89 -20.56 0.60 17.87
C ASN A 89 -20.05 0.64 16.42
N LEU A 90 -18.91 0.01 16.13
CA LEU A 90 -18.38 -0.07 14.77
C LEU A 90 -18.98 -1.28 14.03
N PRO A 91 -19.34 -1.18 12.73
CA PRO A 91 -19.67 -2.34 11.94
C PRO A 91 -18.54 -3.39 12.01
N ARG A 92 -18.89 -4.67 12.18
CA ARG A 92 -17.91 -5.75 12.41
C ARG A 92 -16.83 -5.79 11.35
N ASP A 93 -17.21 -5.59 10.09
CA ASP A 93 -16.28 -5.65 8.96
C ASP A 93 -15.22 -4.54 9.04
N VAL A 94 -15.61 -3.35 9.50
CA VAL A 94 -14.68 -2.22 9.70
C VAL A 94 -13.78 -2.51 10.89
N HIS A 95 -14.34 -3.01 12.00
CA HIS A 95 -13.55 -3.39 13.17
C HIS A 95 -12.52 -4.46 12.82
N GLN A 96 -12.93 -5.50 12.09
CA GLN A 96 -12.03 -6.55 11.63
C GLN A 96 -10.96 -5.99 10.69
N LEU A 97 -11.33 -5.19 9.70
CA LEU A 97 -10.37 -4.61 8.77
C LEU A 97 -9.28 -3.79 9.48
N VAL A 98 -9.65 -2.90 10.41
CA VAL A 98 -8.67 -2.10 11.16
C VAL A 98 -7.78 -2.97 12.05
N THR A 99 -8.34 -3.99 12.69
CA THR A 99 -7.64 -4.75 13.72
C THR A 99 -6.82 -5.92 13.19
N THR A 100 -7.12 -6.43 12.00
CA THR A 100 -6.49 -7.63 11.44
C THR A 100 -5.76 -7.40 10.12
N ALA A 101 -6.03 -6.31 9.38
CA ALA A 101 -5.32 -6.07 8.13
C ALA A 101 -3.81 -5.95 8.39
N PRO A 102 -2.96 -6.71 7.66
CA PRO A 102 -1.52 -6.60 7.81
C PRO A 102 -1.05 -5.23 7.33
N THR A 103 0.02 -4.70 7.90
CA THR A 103 0.70 -3.51 7.37
C THR A 103 1.83 -3.89 6.42
N ILE A 104 2.35 -2.92 5.66
CA ILE A 104 3.57 -3.10 4.86
C ILE A 104 4.75 -3.21 5.81
N LYS A 105 5.42 -4.37 5.79
CA LYS A 105 6.57 -4.65 6.65
C LYS A 105 7.71 -3.65 6.37
N GLY A 106 8.22 -3.03 7.43
CA GLY A 106 9.38 -2.12 7.37
C GLY A 106 9.04 -0.63 7.32
N LEU A 107 7.76 -0.25 7.18
CA LEU A 107 7.34 1.17 7.16
C LEU A 107 7.18 1.82 8.53
N GLY A 108 7.01 1.05 9.60
CA GLY A 108 6.73 1.55 10.95
C GLY A 108 5.84 0.58 11.69
#